data_AF-A0A0F9STF8-F1
#
_entry.id   AF-A0A0F9STF8-F1
#
_cell.length_a   1.000
_cell.length_b   1.000
_cell.length_c   1.000
_cell.angle_alpha   90.00
_cell.angle_beta   90.00
_cell.angle_gamma   90.00
#
_symmetry.space_group_name_H-M   'P 1'
#
loop_
_entity.id
_entity.type
_entity.pdbx_description
1 polymer ?
#
loop_
_entity_poly.entity_id
_entity_poly.type
_entity_poly.pdbx_seq_one_letter_code
_entity_poly.pdbx_strand_id
1 'polypeptide(L)'
;MPDEIAVAEKNSAQATDQALVSEKESTSKPQTYTEATQKKAISDALAEQGRKHKEALEPIAKERDTFKSQAEQATKDAKDAIDAHEATKGRIADLEADLEQAIGEDADLLDIKKLKTDLRAERDKSRQEARDERGAIAELKKTAEAERLEWAGTVAEAQAFKLDGELARVVDEYEGDVTTNFTKLKAACDKAGIKTKEGAEAIAETFLVKKAEEPDVLNDSGANSGGKDFLSNLPMKERMEELNKRVLAKQKV
;
A
#
# COMPACT_ATOMS: atom_id res chain seq x y z
N MET A 1 -35.26 39.35 27.07
CA MET A 1 -35.17 39.64 28.52
C MET A 1 -34.18 38.67 29.12
N PRO A 2 -33.23 39.17 29.92
CA PRO A 2 -32.05 38.46 30.42
C PRO A 2 -32.36 37.70 31.72
N ASP A 3 -31.42 36.83 32.14
CA ASP A 3 -31.02 36.51 33.53
C ASP A 3 -30.02 35.33 33.43
N GLU A 4 -28.70 35.52 33.47
CA GLU A 4 -27.79 35.75 34.61
C GLU A 4 -27.68 34.62 35.67
N ILE A 5 -26.47 34.04 35.69
CA ILE A 5 -25.62 33.67 36.85
C ILE A 5 -25.99 32.45 37.72
N ALA A 6 -25.09 31.45 37.72
CA ALA A 6 -24.46 30.95 38.97
C ALA A 6 -23.17 30.17 38.67
N VAL A 7 -22.05 30.87 38.82
CA VAL A 7 -20.71 30.31 39.04
C VAL A 7 -20.65 29.77 40.46
N ALA A 8 -20.12 28.57 40.65
CA ALA A 8 -19.70 28.06 41.96
C ALA A 8 -18.22 27.67 41.88
N GLU A 9 -17.36 28.68 42.01
CA GLU A 9 -16.00 28.52 42.52
C GLU A 9 -16.06 28.05 43.98
N LYS A 10 -15.26 27.04 44.32
CA LYS A 10 -14.77 26.86 45.68
C LYS A 10 -13.25 26.87 45.67
N ASN A 11 -12.75 27.97 46.24
CA ASN A 11 -11.37 28.25 46.61
C ASN A 11 -10.87 27.37 47.77
N SER A 12 -9.54 27.47 47.94
CA SER A 12 -8.70 27.12 49.10
C SER A 12 -7.99 25.76 48.98
N ALA A 13 -6.66 25.65 49.16
CA ALA A 13 -5.68 26.60 49.64
C ALA A 13 -4.29 26.29 49.04
N GLN A 14 -3.56 27.35 48.73
CA GLN A 14 -2.10 27.32 48.62
C GLN A 14 -1.49 27.00 49.98
N ALA A 15 -0.53 26.08 50.00
CA ALA A 15 0.58 26.10 50.93
C ALA A 15 1.84 25.87 50.09
N THR A 16 2.51 26.96 49.74
CA THR A 16 3.92 27.00 49.37
C THR A 16 4.76 26.64 50.58
N ASP A 17 5.62 25.64 50.47
CA ASP A 17 6.86 25.59 51.23
C ASP A 17 8.00 25.15 50.30
N GLN A 18 9.08 25.93 50.35
CA GLN A 18 10.27 25.77 49.54
C GLN A 18 11.13 24.58 50.01
N ALA A 19 11.70 23.90 49.01
CA ALA A 19 13.01 23.27 48.94
C ALA A 19 13.68 22.79 50.25
N LEU A 20 13.78 21.47 50.37
CA LEU A 20 14.94 20.84 50.99
C LEU A 20 15.51 19.79 50.03
N VAL A 21 16.68 20.15 49.50
CA VAL A 21 17.61 19.29 48.79
C VAL A 21 17.84 18.04 49.64
N SER A 22 17.49 16.88 49.11
CA SER A 22 18.16 15.63 49.47
C SER A 22 18.42 14.89 48.18
N GLU A 23 19.63 15.07 47.67
CA GLU A 23 20.31 14.06 46.88
C GLU A 23 20.10 12.71 47.56
N LYS A 24 19.25 11.88 46.96
CA LYS A 24 19.35 10.44 47.11
C LYS A 24 19.51 9.91 45.71
N GLU A 25 20.77 9.61 45.38
CA GLU A 25 21.14 8.65 44.35
C GLU A 25 20.31 7.37 44.56
N SER A 26 19.13 7.31 43.94
CA SER A 26 18.47 6.05 43.68
C SER A 26 19.19 5.46 42.48
N THR A 27 20.25 4.72 42.77
CA THR A 27 20.78 3.72 41.84
C THR A 27 19.63 2.78 41.49
N SER A 28 18.96 3.06 40.38
CA SER A 28 17.91 2.19 39.84
C SER A 28 18.58 0.90 39.42
N LYS A 29 18.58 -0.09 40.32
CA LYS A 29 18.93 -1.47 39.97
C LYS A 29 18.11 -1.86 38.73
N PRO A 30 18.70 -2.54 37.73
CA PRO A 30 17.95 -3.02 36.58
C PRO A 30 16.76 -3.82 37.09
N GLN A 31 15.56 -3.41 36.71
CA GLN A 31 14.32 -4.01 37.14
C GLN A 31 14.24 -5.39 36.46
N THR A 32 14.73 -6.43 37.13
CA THR A 32 14.65 -7.81 36.66
C THR A 32 13.20 -8.27 36.75
N TYR A 33 12.48 -8.12 35.64
CA TYR A 33 11.14 -8.66 35.50
C TYR A 33 11.18 -10.18 35.70
N THR A 34 10.31 -10.69 36.57
CA THR A 34 10.15 -12.14 36.71
C THR A 34 9.65 -12.72 35.39
N GLU A 35 10.03 -13.97 35.09
CA GLU A 35 9.67 -14.66 33.84
C GLU A 35 8.15 -14.66 33.59
N ALA A 36 7.35 -14.70 34.66
CA ALA A 36 5.89 -14.59 34.62
C ALA A 36 5.41 -13.18 34.20
N THR A 37 6.08 -12.12 34.66
CA THR A 37 5.77 -10.73 34.26
C THR A 37 6.16 -10.47 32.81
N GLN A 38 7.28 -11.03 32.34
CA GLN A 38 7.68 -10.95 30.93
C GLN A 38 6.69 -11.69 30.02
N LYS A 39 6.30 -12.91 30.36
CA LYS A 39 5.29 -13.69 29.61
C LYS A 39 3.95 -12.95 29.53
N LYS A 40 3.52 -12.33 30.63
CA LYS A 40 2.30 -11.50 30.65
C LYS A 40 2.44 -10.27 29.75
N ALA A 41 3.55 -9.53 29.83
CA ALA A 41 3.78 -8.36 28.98
C ALA A 41 3.81 -8.72 27.48
N ILE A 42 4.43 -9.86 27.12
CA ILE A 42 4.42 -10.38 25.74
C ILE A 42 3.00 -10.73 25.31
N SER A 43 2.24 -11.42 26.15
CA SER A 43 0.85 -11.78 25.86
C SER A 43 -0.03 -10.54 25.68
N ASP A 44 0.10 -9.54 26.55
CA ASP A 44 -0.66 -8.30 26.49
C ASP A 44 -0.29 -7.48 25.25
N ALA A 45 1.01 -7.40 24.91
CA ALA A 45 1.49 -6.76 23.69
C ALA A 45 0.98 -7.45 22.42
N LEU A 46 0.96 -8.79 22.40
CA LEU A 46 0.44 -9.56 21.26
C LEU A 46 -1.07 -9.37 21.09
N ALA A 47 -1.82 -9.33 22.20
CA ALA A 47 -3.25 -9.05 22.19
C ALA A 47 -3.56 -7.61 21.76
N GLU A 48 -2.73 -6.64 22.14
CA GLU A 48 -2.83 -5.26 21.68
C GLU A 48 -2.48 -5.13 20.20
N GLN A 49 -1.45 -5.83 19.72
CA GLN A 49 -1.12 -5.90 18.30
C GLN A 49 -2.27 -6.50 17.49
N GLY A 50 -2.89 -7.59 17.97
CA GLY A 50 -4.06 -8.19 17.33
C GLY A 50 -5.25 -7.24 17.23
N ARG A 51 -5.49 -6.43 18.27
CA ARG A 51 -6.52 -5.38 18.25
C ARG A 51 -6.20 -4.28 17.24
N LYS A 52 -4.97 -3.75 17.25
CA LYS A 52 -4.52 -2.73 16.28
C LYS A 52 -4.59 -3.22 14.84
N HIS A 53 -4.21 -4.47 14.57
CA HIS A 53 -4.35 -5.08 13.25
C HIS A 53 -5.81 -5.18 12.82
N LYS A 54 -6.69 -5.60 13.72
CA LYS A 54 -8.13 -5.67 13.42
C LYS A 54 -8.70 -4.30 13.12
N GLU A 55 -8.39 -3.30 13.94
CA GLU A 55 -8.81 -1.90 13.74
C GLU A 55 -8.31 -1.32 12.42
N ALA A 56 -7.09 -1.67 11.99
CA ALA A 56 -6.55 -1.24 10.70
C ALA A 56 -7.19 -1.96 9.50
N LEU A 57 -7.55 -3.24 9.64
CA LEU A 57 -8.12 -4.04 8.54
C LEU A 57 -9.63 -3.85 8.36
N GLU A 58 -10.36 -3.51 9.43
CA GLU A 58 -11.80 -3.32 9.38
C GLU A 58 -12.27 -2.24 8.38
N PRO A 59 -11.68 -1.02 8.32
CA PRO A 59 -12.05 -0.03 7.31
C PRO A 59 -11.74 -0.53 5.88
N ILE A 60 -10.59 -1.17 5.68
CA ILE A 60 -10.19 -1.74 4.38
C ILE A 60 -11.20 -2.80 3.92
N ALA A 61 -11.66 -3.64 4.84
CA ALA A 61 -12.67 -4.65 4.54
C ALA A 61 -14.02 -4.01 4.15
N LYS A 62 -14.45 -2.96 4.86
CA LYS A 62 -15.68 -2.22 4.55
C LYS A 62 -15.62 -1.52 3.20
N GLU A 63 -14.49 -0.89 2.89
CA GLU A 63 -14.24 -0.26 1.58
C GLU A 63 -14.27 -1.30 0.46
N ARG A 64 -13.54 -2.41 0.62
CA ARG A 64 -13.56 -3.53 -0.35
C ARG A 64 -14.98 -4.04 -0.60
N ASP A 65 -15.76 -4.27 0.45
CA ASP A 65 -17.11 -4.79 0.32
C ASP A 65 -18.04 -3.77 -0.37
N THR A 66 -17.86 -2.48 -0.08
CA THR A 66 -18.56 -1.39 -0.77
C THR A 66 -18.23 -1.36 -2.26
N PHE A 67 -16.94 -1.43 -2.61
CA PHE A 67 -16.49 -1.46 -4.01
C PHE A 67 -17.00 -2.70 -4.74
N LYS A 68 -17.01 -3.85 -4.07
CA LYS A 68 -17.56 -5.08 -4.63
C LYS A 68 -19.05 -4.92 -4.95
N SER A 69 -19.83 -4.38 -4.02
CA SER A 69 -21.26 -4.13 -4.26
C SER A 69 -21.50 -3.12 -5.37
N GLN A 70 -20.69 -2.06 -5.46
CA GLN A 70 -20.78 -1.07 -6.55
C GLN A 70 -20.44 -1.70 -7.91
N ALA A 71 -19.40 -2.52 -7.99
CA ALA A 71 -19.02 -3.21 -9.22
C ALA A 71 -20.07 -4.23 -9.67
N GLU A 72 -20.66 -4.98 -8.73
CA GLU A 72 -21.76 -5.91 -9.01
C GLU A 72 -23.00 -5.16 -9.54
N GLN A 73 -23.34 -4.03 -8.91
CA GLN A 73 -24.45 -3.19 -9.37
C GLN A 73 -24.21 -2.60 -10.76
N ALA A 74 -23.02 -2.03 -11.00
CA ALA A 74 -22.66 -1.50 -12.32
C ALA A 74 -22.69 -2.57 -13.42
N THR A 75 -22.27 -3.79 -13.11
CA THR A 75 -22.32 -4.93 -14.05
C THR A 75 -23.76 -5.31 -14.35
N LYS A 76 -24.63 -5.31 -13.34
CA LYS A 76 -26.06 -5.56 -13.51
C LYS A 76 -26.72 -4.48 -14.37
N ASP A 77 -26.49 -3.20 -14.06
CA ASP A 77 -27.05 -2.07 -14.81
C ASP A 77 -26.61 -2.09 -16.27
N ALA A 78 -25.34 -2.41 -16.53
CA ALA A 78 -24.83 -2.56 -17.89
C ALA A 78 -25.51 -3.71 -18.65
N LYS A 79 -25.75 -4.83 -17.97
CA LYS A 79 -26.46 -5.97 -18.57
C LYS A 79 -27.92 -5.62 -18.87
N ASP A 80 -28.61 -5.00 -17.93
CA ASP A 80 -30.01 -4.59 -18.09
C ASP A 80 -30.16 -3.59 -19.25
N ALA A 81 -29.20 -2.68 -19.43
CA ALA A 81 -29.16 -1.76 -20.57
C ALA A 81 -28.96 -2.48 -21.92
N ILE A 82 -28.01 -3.43 -21.99
CA ILE A 82 -27.77 -4.24 -23.20
C ILE A 82 -29.00 -5.05 -23.58
N ASP A 83 -29.63 -5.70 -22.60
CA ASP A 83 -30.83 -6.51 -22.81
C ASP A 83 -32.00 -5.63 -23.32
N ALA A 84 -32.15 -4.41 -22.79
CA ALA A 84 -33.14 -3.44 -23.27
C ALA A 84 -32.86 -2.98 -24.71
N HIS A 85 -31.59 -2.66 -25.05
CA HIS A 85 -31.22 -2.22 -26.38
C HIS A 85 -31.44 -3.32 -27.44
N GLU A 86 -31.07 -4.57 -27.15
CA GLU A 86 -31.34 -5.70 -28.06
C GLU A 86 -32.85 -5.97 -28.23
N ALA A 87 -33.65 -5.80 -27.17
CA ALA A 87 -35.11 -5.91 -27.29
C ALA A 87 -35.70 -4.82 -28.20
N THR A 88 -35.27 -3.56 -28.04
CA THR A 88 -35.69 -2.43 -28.90
C THR A 88 -35.28 -2.68 -30.36
N LYS A 89 -34.06 -3.19 -30.59
CA LYS A 89 -33.57 -3.54 -31.93
C LYS A 89 -34.35 -4.67 -32.58
N GLY A 90 -34.71 -5.71 -31.82
CA GLY A 90 -35.60 -6.77 -32.28
C GLY A 90 -36.97 -6.22 -32.69
N ARG A 91 -37.55 -5.34 -31.87
CA ARG A 91 -38.84 -4.71 -32.19
C ARG A 91 -38.79 -3.85 -33.45
N ILE A 92 -37.69 -3.13 -33.69
CA ILE A 92 -37.48 -2.39 -34.94
C ILE A 92 -37.45 -3.35 -36.14
N ALA A 93 -36.73 -4.47 -36.04
CA ALA A 93 -36.65 -5.46 -37.11
C ALA A 93 -38.03 -6.07 -37.44
N ASP A 94 -38.82 -6.40 -36.42
CA ASP A 94 -40.19 -6.89 -36.59
C ASP A 94 -41.07 -5.84 -37.30
N LEU A 95 -41.01 -4.57 -36.87
CA LEU A 95 -41.77 -3.49 -37.49
C LEU A 95 -41.32 -3.19 -38.94
N GLU A 96 -40.03 -3.38 -39.24
CA GLU A 96 -39.51 -3.28 -40.61
C GLU A 96 -40.07 -4.39 -41.50
N ALA A 97 -40.10 -5.63 -41.01
CA ALA A 97 -40.69 -6.76 -41.72
C ALA A 97 -42.21 -6.59 -41.92
N ASP A 98 -42.95 -6.21 -40.87
CA ASP A 98 -44.38 -5.93 -40.93
C ASP A 98 -44.71 -4.83 -41.96
N LEU A 99 -43.87 -3.79 -42.01
CA LEU A 99 -44.04 -2.70 -42.97
C LEU A 99 -43.79 -3.15 -44.41
N GLU A 100 -42.75 -3.97 -44.65
CA GLU A 100 -42.43 -4.49 -45.98
C GLU A 100 -43.51 -5.44 -46.49
N GLN A 101 -44.05 -6.30 -45.61
CA GLN A 101 -45.20 -7.14 -45.94
C GLN A 101 -46.45 -6.31 -46.24
N ALA A 102 -46.78 -5.32 -45.41
CA ALA A 102 -47.95 -4.46 -45.61
C ALA A 102 -47.89 -3.67 -46.93
N ILE A 103 -46.70 -3.26 -47.37
CA ILE A 103 -46.49 -2.62 -48.67
C ILE A 103 -46.70 -3.61 -49.83
N GLY A 104 -46.30 -4.87 -49.65
CA GLY A 104 -46.46 -5.92 -50.67
C GLY A 104 -47.89 -6.45 -50.82
N GLU A 105 -48.72 -6.34 -49.80
CA GLU A 105 -50.08 -6.89 -49.74
C GLU A 105 -51.20 -5.86 -50.01
N ASP A 106 -50.85 -4.64 -50.46
CA ASP A 106 -51.80 -3.51 -50.63
C ASP A 106 -52.59 -3.20 -49.34
N ALA A 107 -51.92 -3.27 -48.18
CA ALA A 107 -52.54 -2.95 -46.90
C ALA A 107 -53.02 -1.49 -46.83
N ASP A 108 -54.01 -1.24 -45.97
CA ASP A 108 -54.60 0.09 -45.81
C ASP A 108 -53.53 1.14 -45.47
N LEU A 109 -53.61 2.31 -46.13
CA LEU A 109 -52.67 3.41 -45.91
C LEU A 109 -52.62 3.86 -44.44
N LEU A 110 -53.68 3.64 -43.68
CA LEU A 110 -53.77 3.96 -42.27
C LEU A 110 -52.90 3.02 -41.42
N ASP A 111 -52.88 1.73 -41.74
CA ASP A 111 -52.06 0.71 -41.07
C ASP A 111 -50.57 0.92 -41.39
N ILE A 112 -50.25 1.18 -42.66
CA ILE A 112 -48.88 1.55 -43.09
C ILE A 112 -48.40 2.82 -42.37
N LYS A 113 -49.28 3.82 -42.20
CA LYS A 113 -48.94 5.05 -41.48
C LYS A 113 -48.71 4.80 -39.98
N LYS A 114 -49.47 3.89 -39.38
CA LYS A 114 -49.29 3.48 -37.98
C LYS A 114 -47.95 2.76 -37.80
N LEU A 115 -47.64 1.75 -38.61
CA LEU A 115 -46.35 1.05 -38.59
C LEU A 115 -45.16 2.01 -38.75
N LYS A 116 -45.25 2.98 -39.68
CA LYS A 116 -44.21 4.01 -39.84
C LYS A 116 -44.06 4.92 -38.62
N THR A 117 -45.14 5.16 -37.88
CA THR A 117 -45.11 5.98 -36.65
C THR A 117 -44.46 5.20 -35.51
N ASP A 118 -44.87 3.95 -35.32
CA ASP A 118 -44.32 3.06 -34.30
C ASP A 118 -42.82 2.82 -34.53
N LEU A 119 -42.42 2.59 -35.78
CA LEU A 119 -41.02 2.39 -36.18
C LEU A 119 -40.16 3.64 -35.95
N ARG A 120 -40.72 4.85 -36.11
CA ARG A 120 -40.00 6.09 -35.74
C ARG A 120 -39.84 6.19 -34.23
N ALA A 121 -40.88 5.89 -33.46
CA ALA A 121 -40.85 5.94 -32.01
C ALA A 121 -39.79 4.98 -31.44
N GLU A 122 -39.73 3.73 -31.92
CA GLU A 122 -38.72 2.76 -31.48
C GLU A 122 -37.30 3.15 -31.91
N ARG A 123 -37.11 3.74 -33.10
CA ARG A 123 -35.80 4.28 -33.52
C ARG A 123 -35.33 5.44 -32.65
N ASP A 124 -36.24 6.32 -32.25
CA ASP A 124 -35.90 7.43 -31.35
C ASP A 124 -35.59 6.92 -29.94
N LYS A 125 -36.31 5.89 -29.47
CA LYS A 125 -36.00 5.19 -28.22
C LYS A 125 -34.62 4.53 -28.25
N SER A 126 -34.29 3.76 -29.29
CA SER A 126 -32.96 3.14 -29.46
C SER A 126 -31.83 4.17 -29.48
N ARG A 127 -32.04 5.33 -30.11
CA ARG A 127 -31.06 6.43 -30.10
C ARG A 127 -30.86 7.02 -28.71
N GLN A 128 -31.91 7.10 -27.91
CA GLN A 128 -31.84 7.59 -26.55
C GLN A 128 -31.10 6.58 -25.66
N GLU A 129 -31.46 5.29 -25.73
CA GLU A 129 -30.77 4.19 -25.03
C GLU A 129 -29.27 4.18 -25.35
N ALA A 130 -28.89 4.32 -26.63
CA ALA A 130 -27.48 4.38 -27.04
C ALA A 130 -26.72 5.62 -26.51
N ARG A 131 -27.42 6.74 -26.26
CA ARG A 131 -26.81 7.92 -25.61
C ARG A 131 -26.61 7.67 -24.12
N ASP A 132 -27.60 7.09 -23.47
CA ASP A 132 -27.56 6.79 -22.04
C ASP A 132 -26.47 5.76 -21.73
N GLU A 133 -26.34 4.71 -22.55
CA GLU A 133 -25.23 3.74 -22.49
C GLU A 133 -23.86 4.42 -22.61
N ARG A 134 -23.70 5.33 -23.59
CA ARG A 134 -22.44 6.07 -23.76
C ARG A 134 -22.13 6.95 -22.56
N GLY A 135 -23.15 7.58 -21.97
CA GLY A 135 -23.01 8.36 -20.73
C GLY A 135 -22.57 7.50 -19.56
N ALA A 136 -23.23 6.36 -19.35
CA ALA A 136 -22.89 5.41 -18.29
C ALA A 136 -21.45 4.88 -18.44
N ILE A 137 -21.03 4.52 -19.65
CA ILE A 137 -19.65 4.07 -19.94
C ILE A 137 -18.64 5.20 -19.68
N ALA A 138 -18.96 6.44 -20.04
CA ALA A 138 -18.06 7.56 -19.82
C ALA A 138 -17.85 7.85 -18.33
N GLU A 139 -18.93 7.81 -17.54
CA GLU A 139 -18.82 7.95 -16.08
C GLU A 139 -18.07 6.78 -15.45
N LEU A 140 -18.34 5.52 -15.85
CA LEU A 140 -17.57 4.36 -15.38
C LEU A 140 -16.08 4.48 -15.68
N LYS A 141 -15.70 5.01 -16.86
CA LYS A 141 -14.29 5.25 -17.18
C LYS A 141 -13.68 6.31 -16.29
N LYS A 142 -14.40 7.41 -16.07
CA LYS A 142 -13.93 8.51 -15.23
C LYS A 142 -13.75 8.09 -13.77
N THR A 143 -14.68 7.31 -13.21
CA THR A 143 -14.54 6.77 -11.86
C THR A 143 -13.39 5.77 -11.77
N ALA A 144 -13.26 4.85 -12.74
CA ALA A 144 -12.16 3.88 -12.77
C ALA A 144 -10.79 4.57 -12.93
N GLU A 145 -10.69 5.64 -13.71
CA GLU A 145 -9.46 6.43 -13.84
C GLU A 145 -9.12 7.17 -12.54
N ALA A 146 -10.11 7.77 -11.87
CA ALA A 146 -9.92 8.42 -10.58
C ALA A 146 -9.47 7.42 -9.51
N GLU A 147 -10.11 6.26 -9.43
CA GLU A 147 -9.72 5.16 -8.54
C GLU A 147 -8.29 4.67 -8.84
N ARG A 148 -7.95 4.47 -10.12
CA ARG A 148 -6.59 4.05 -10.50
C ARG A 148 -5.54 5.06 -10.06
N LEU A 149 -5.83 6.36 -10.16
CA LEU A 149 -4.93 7.43 -9.70
C LEU A 149 -4.77 7.41 -8.18
N GLU A 150 -5.87 7.24 -7.45
CA GLU A 150 -5.85 7.12 -5.99
C GLU A 150 -5.02 5.89 -5.54
N TRP A 151 -5.31 4.72 -6.11
CA TRP A 151 -4.55 3.49 -5.83
C TRP A 151 -3.08 3.60 -6.22
N ALA A 152 -2.76 4.29 -7.32
CA ALA A 152 -1.38 4.54 -7.69
C ALA A 152 -0.64 5.38 -6.63
N GLY A 153 -1.32 6.37 -6.04
CA GLY A 153 -0.82 7.15 -4.90
C GLY A 153 -0.57 6.27 -3.68
N THR A 154 -1.58 5.51 -3.25
CA THR A 154 -1.48 4.61 -2.09
C THR A 154 -0.40 3.54 -2.26
N VAL A 155 -0.27 2.96 -3.46
CA VAL A 155 0.79 1.99 -3.77
C VAL A 155 2.16 2.65 -3.73
N ALA A 156 2.31 3.87 -4.26
CA ALA A 156 3.57 4.60 -4.19
C ALA A 156 3.97 4.93 -2.74
N GLU A 157 3.02 5.35 -1.90
CA GLU A 157 3.23 5.58 -0.47
C GLU A 157 3.62 4.29 0.26
N ALA A 158 2.93 3.18 0.00
CA ALA A 158 3.27 1.89 0.61
C ALA A 158 4.65 1.38 0.17
N GLN A 159 5.03 1.57 -1.09
CA GLN A 159 6.36 1.24 -1.59
C GLN A 159 7.44 2.11 -0.92
N ALA A 160 7.19 3.42 -0.78
CA ALA A 160 8.10 4.33 -0.10
C ALA A 160 8.27 3.96 1.38
N PHE A 161 7.17 3.65 2.07
CA PHE A 161 7.21 3.19 3.46
C PHE A 161 7.99 1.88 3.61
N LYS A 162 7.78 0.92 2.69
CA LYS A 162 8.52 -0.34 2.70
C LYS A 162 10.03 -0.10 2.51
N LEU A 163 10.40 0.77 1.56
CA LEU A 163 11.79 1.13 1.33
C LEU A 163 12.39 1.85 2.53
N ASP A 164 11.68 2.78 3.15
CA ASP A 164 12.10 3.45 4.38
C ASP A 164 12.36 2.43 5.52
N GLY A 165 11.49 1.42 5.67
CA GLY A 165 11.72 0.34 6.63
C GLY A 165 12.95 -0.53 6.30
N GLU A 166 13.20 -0.79 5.02
CA GLU A 166 14.40 -1.50 4.56
C GLU A 166 15.68 -0.66 4.79
N LEU A 167 15.63 0.64 4.51
CA LEU A 167 16.71 1.59 4.76
C LEU A 167 17.08 1.67 6.25
N ALA A 168 16.08 1.70 7.14
CA ALA A 168 16.30 1.70 8.58
C ALA A 168 17.06 0.43 9.03
N ARG A 169 16.67 -0.75 8.52
CA ARG A 169 17.38 -2.00 8.80
C ARG A 169 18.80 -2.01 8.26
N VAL A 170 19.00 -1.50 7.04
CA VAL A 170 20.34 -1.39 6.46
C VAL A 170 21.21 -0.52 7.37
N VAL A 171 20.73 0.64 7.80
CA VAL A 171 21.50 1.57 8.63
C VAL A 171 21.87 0.98 10.00
N ASP A 172 21.01 0.14 10.60
CA ASP A 172 21.30 -0.51 11.88
C ASP A 172 22.57 -1.39 11.85
N GLU A 173 22.97 -1.89 10.68
CA GLU A 173 24.19 -2.69 10.47
C GLU A 173 25.49 -1.85 10.45
N TYR A 174 25.38 -0.52 10.38
CA TYR A 174 26.51 0.40 10.26
C TYR A 174 26.71 1.22 11.54
N GLU A 175 27.95 1.66 11.76
CA GLU A 175 28.33 2.49 12.90
C GLU A 175 27.84 3.92 12.76
N GLY A 176 27.64 4.56 13.91
CA GLY A 176 27.25 5.96 14.00
C GLY A 176 25.77 6.15 14.35
N ASP A 177 25.35 7.41 14.25
CA ASP A 177 23.99 7.83 14.57
C ASP A 177 23.00 7.35 13.50
N VAL A 178 22.07 6.48 13.92
CA VAL A 178 21.07 5.83 13.03
C VAL A 178 20.24 6.88 12.29
N THR A 179 19.82 7.96 12.95
CA THR A 179 19.00 9.00 12.34
C THR A 179 19.76 9.77 11.24
N THR A 180 21.02 10.11 11.51
CA THR A 180 21.89 10.80 10.56
C THR A 180 22.23 9.91 9.36
N ASN A 181 22.57 8.65 9.61
CA ASN A 181 22.89 7.67 8.57
C ASN A 181 21.67 7.36 7.70
N PHE A 182 20.49 7.21 8.30
CA PHE A 182 19.22 7.06 7.60
C PHE A 182 18.93 8.23 6.67
N THR A 183 19.05 9.46 7.17
CA THR A 183 18.77 10.67 6.37
C THR A 183 19.73 10.78 5.17
N LYS A 184 21.01 10.47 5.38
CA LYS A 184 22.03 10.47 4.30
C LYS A 184 21.77 9.37 3.28
N LEU A 185 21.49 8.15 3.74
CA LEU A 185 21.25 7.00 2.87
C LEU A 185 19.98 7.20 2.04
N LYS A 186 18.90 7.70 2.66
CA LYS A 186 17.66 8.05 1.99
C LYS A 186 17.88 9.09 0.90
N ALA A 187 18.55 10.20 1.22
CA ALA A 187 18.85 11.25 0.24
C ALA A 187 19.73 10.75 -0.93
N ALA A 188 20.68 9.84 -0.65
CA ALA A 188 21.50 9.22 -1.68
C ALA A 188 20.69 8.27 -2.58
N CYS A 189 19.79 7.46 -2.01
CA CYS A 189 18.90 6.58 -2.76
C CYS A 189 17.92 7.38 -3.63
N ASP A 190 17.32 8.45 -3.09
CA ASP A 190 16.41 9.34 -3.81
C ASP A 190 17.12 10.00 -5.00
N LYS A 191 18.35 10.50 -4.80
CA LYS A 191 19.15 11.12 -5.86
C LYS A 191 19.58 10.13 -6.95
N ALA A 192 19.82 8.87 -6.58
CA ALA A 192 20.22 7.81 -7.50
C ALA A 192 19.02 7.08 -8.14
N GLY A 193 17.79 7.40 -7.73
CA GLY A 193 16.58 6.71 -8.19
C GLY A 193 16.49 5.25 -7.74
N ILE A 194 17.17 4.87 -6.66
CA ILE A 194 17.17 3.51 -6.13
C ILE A 194 15.91 3.27 -5.31
N LYS A 195 15.23 2.16 -5.61
CA LYS A 195 13.98 1.75 -4.96
C LYS A 195 14.03 0.34 -4.38
N THR A 196 15.23 -0.24 -4.25
CA THR A 196 15.42 -1.62 -3.79
C THR A 196 16.42 -1.69 -2.66
N LYS A 197 16.27 -2.69 -1.79
CA LYS A 197 17.17 -2.96 -0.68
C LYS A 197 18.61 -3.15 -1.13
N GLU A 198 18.85 -3.96 -2.16
CA GLU A 198 20.20 -4.30 -2.64
C GLU A 198 20.92 -3.07 -3.19
N GLY A 199 20.18 -2.17 -3.84
CA GLY A 199 20.73 -0.89 -4.30
C GLY A 199 21.07 0.03 -3.13
N ALA A 200 20.22 0.07 -2.10
CA ALA A 200 20.48 0.84 -0.89
C ALA A 200 21.69 0.31 -0.12
N GLU A 201 21.88 -1.00 -0.02
CA GLU A 201 23.07 -1.63 0.56
C GLU A 201 24.34 -1.25 -0.19
N ALA A 202 24.33 -1.33 -1.53
CA ALA A 202 25.47 -0.94 -2.35
C ALA A 202 25.84 0.55 -2.15
N ILE A 203 24.84 1.42 -2.00
CA ILE A 203 25.05 2.83 -1.68
C ILE A 203 25.63 2.98 -0.25
N ALA A 204 25.07 2.28 0.74
CA ALA A 204 25.55 2.31 2.12
C ALA A 204 27.03 1.88 2.23
N GLU A 205 27.45 0.83 1.51
CA GLU A 205 28.82 0.34 1.51
C GLU A 205 29.85 1.36 0.98
N THR A 206 29.42 2.37 0.22
CA THR A 206 30.34 3.40 -0.31
C THR A 206 30.71 4.48 0.70
N PHE A 207 29.89 4.73 1.73
CA PHE A 207 30.12 5.85 2.65
C PHE A 207 29.78 5.59 4.12
N LEU A 208 29.20 4.43 4.46
CA LEU A 208 28.99 4.01 5.84
C LEU A 208 30.00 2.93 6.23
N VAL A 209 30.45 2.96 7.49
CA VAL A 209 31.38 1.97 8.05
C VAL A 209 30.55 0.88 8.73
N LYS A 210 30.68 -0.38 8.30
CA LYS A 210 29.98 -1.51 8.93
C LYS A 210 30.48 -1.66 10.38
N LYS A 211 29.57 -1.96 11.31
CA LYS A 211 29.93 -2.33 12.68
C LYS A 211 30.91 -3.49 12.65
N ALA A 212 32.01 -3.38 13.40
CA ALA A 212 32.88 -4.51 13.62
C ALA A 212 32.07 -5.65 14.26
N GLU A 213 32.08 -6.82 13.63
CA GLU A 213 31.55 -8.04 14.23
C GLU A 213 32.39 -8.29 15.49
N GLU A 214 31.81 -8.07 16.68
CA GLU A 214 32.52 -8.35 17.93
C GLU A 214 32.98 -9.81 17.88
N PRO A 215 34.29 -10.09 18.06
CA PRO A 215 34.74 -11.46 18.13
C PRO A 215 33.98 -12.13 19.28
N ASP A 216 33.33 -13.25 18.98
CA ASP A 216 32.64 -14.07 19.97
C ASP A 216 33.66 -14.59 20.98
N VAL A 217 33.91 -13.79 22.04
CA VAL A 217 34.94 -14.04 23.06
C VAL A 217 34.60 -15.26 23.94
N LEU A 218 33.48 -15.95 23.67
CA LEU A 218 33.04 -17.15 24.37
C LEU A 218 33.48 -18.46 23.72
N ASN A 219 34.15 -18.44 22.57
CA ASN A 219 34.77 -19.62 21.96
C ASN A 219 36.29 -19.65 22.14
N ASP A 220 36.78 -19.39 23.36
CA ASP A 220 38.14 -19.77 23.77
C ASP A 220 38.18 -21.26 24.18
N SER A 221 37.78 -22.13 23.24
CA SER A 221 38.20 -23.52 23.28
C SER A 221 39.37 -23.65 22.33
N GLY A 222 40.58 -23.61 22.87
CA GLY A 222 41.85 -23.71 22.16
C GLY A 222 41.92 -24.90 21.19
N ALA A 223 41.36 -24.72 20.00
CA ALA A 223 41.41 -25.65 18.89
C ALA A 223 42.23 -24.99 17.77
N ASN A 224 43.54 -25.22 17.84
CA ASN A 224 44.46 -24.96 16.75
C ASN A 224 43.98 -25.73 15.51
N SER A 225 43.43 -25.02 14.51
CA SER A 225 43.15 -25.61 13.20
C SER A 225 43.53 -24.63 12.08
N GLY A 226 44.69 -24.91 11.49
CA GLY A 226 44.96 -24.80 10.05
C GLY A 226 44.74 -23.44 9.40
N GLY A 227 45.84 -22.75 9.11
CA GLY A 227 45.90 -21.54 8.28
C GLY A 227 45.03 -21.61 7.03
N LYS A 228 44.10 -20.67 6.93
CA LYS A 228 43.65 -20.13 5.66
C LYS A 228 44.30 -18.78 5.52
N ASP A 229 45.34 -18.72 4.71
CA ASP A 229 46.00 -17.47 4.35
C ASP A 229 44.95 -16.53 3.74
N PHE A 230 44.63 -15.47 4.49
CA PHE A 230 43.76 -14.42 4.02
C PHE A 230 44.46 -13.69 2.87
N LEU A 231 43.76 -13.56 1.75
CA LEU A 231 44.20 -12.80 0.57
C LEU A 231 44.61 -11.34 0.87
N SER A 232 44.27 -10.84 2.07
CA SER A 232 44.64 -9.52 2.57
C SER A 232 46.13 -9.38 2.92
N ASN A 233 46.86 -10.49 3.11
CA ASN A 233 48.26 -10.46 3.55
C ASN A 233 49.27 -10.60 2.40
N LEU A 234 48.79 -10.77 1.16
CA LEU A 234 49.64 -10.88 -0.03
C LEU A 234 49.87 -9.49 -0.67
N PRO A 235 51.06 -9.22 -1.23
CA PRO A 235 51.31 -8.04 -2.04
C PRO A 235 50.26 -7.93 -3.15
N MET A 236 49.83 -6.71 -3.48
CA MET A 236 48.70 -6.44 -4.37
C MET A 236 48.76 -7.20 -5.72
N LYS A 237 49.97 -7.44 -6.22
CA LYS A 237 50.23 -8.18 -7.47
C LYS A 237 49.84 -9.67 -7.38
N GLU A 238 50.17 -10.33 -6.28
CA GLU A 238 49.83 -11.74 -6.05
C GLU A 238 48.34 -11.92 -5.74
N ARG A 239 47.74 -10.94 -5.03
CA ARG A 239 46.29 -10.92 -4.76
C ARG A 239 45.47 -10.89 -6.05
N MET A 240 45.91 -10.12 -7.05
CA MET A 240 45.21 -9.99 -8.33
C MET A 240 45.38 -11.23 -9.21
N GLU A 241 46.53 -11.90 -9.13
CA GLU A 241 46.80 -13.15 -9.85
C GLU A 241 45.99 -14.32 -9.27
N GLU A 242 45.83 -14.37 -7.94
CA GLU A 242 45.01 -15.38 -7.30
C GLU A 242 43.50 -15.16 -7.48
N LEU A 243 43.05 -13.90 -7.51
CA LEU A 243 41.67 -13.57 -7.91
C LEU A 243 41.37 -14.02 -9.34
N ASN A 244 42.29 -13.77 -10.28
CA ASN A 244 42.14 -14.22 -11.67
C ASN A 244 42.07 -15.75 -11.79
N LYS A 245 42.90 -16.50 -11.04
CA LYS A 245 42.79 -17.97 -10.99
C LYS A 245 41.43 -18.44 -10.48
N ARG A 246 40.87 -17.79 -9.45
CA ARG A 246 39.56 -18.16 -8.87
C ARG A 246 38.39 -17.80 -9.79
N VAL A 247 38.48 -16.70 -10.53
CA VAL A 247 37.47 -16.30 -11.52
C VAL A 247 37.47 -17.26 -12.72
N LEU A 248 38.65 -17.63 -13.23
CA LEU A 248 38.79 -18.60 -14.33
C LEU A 248 38.32 -20.01 -13.93
N ALA A 249 38.52 -20.41 -12.68
CA ALA A 249 38.03 -21.69 -12.16
C ALA A 249 36.49 -21.75 -12.06
N LYS A 250 35.82 -20.61 -11.85
CA LYS A 250 34.36 -20.52 -11.77
C LYS A 250 33.65 -20.39 -13.12
N GLN A 251 34.37 -20.06 -14.20
CA GLN A 251 33.82 -19.98 -15.56
C GLN A 251 33.79 -21.32 -16.31
N LYS A 252 34.33 -22.40 -15.73
CA LYS A 252 34.32 -23.75 -16.33
C LYS A 252 33.24 -24.68 -15.75
N VAL A 253 32.23 -24.13 -15.07
CA VAL A 253 31.04 -24.85 -14.60
C VAL A 253 29.82 -24.35 -15.36
#